data_AF-A0A3Q3VJR5-F1
#
_entry.id   AF-A0A3Q3VJR5-F1
#
_cell.length_a   1.000
_cell.length_b   1.000
_cell.length_c   1.000
_cell.angle_alpha   90.00
_cell.angle_beta   90.00
_cell.angle_gamma   90.00
#
_symmetry.space_group_name_H-M   'P 1'
#
loop_
_entity.id
_entity.type
_entity.pdbx_description
1 polymer ?
#
loop_
_entity_poly.entity_id
_entity_poly.type
_entity_poly.pdbx_seq_one_letter_code
_entity_poly.pdbx_strand_id
1 'polypeptide(L)'
;MDRKFYKIEYNTVLSETTILDPRFKKLAFSDNRAVDEALQRLTAAAAARSSQPTPLPRRPRGRRGSRGRRRGATRRKEVKLESDAEKAKAAAALWELRLRVAEENLAQYRETCGKLARANDELANQLYQQEKDAIDITGHLKERDEAKEEKVGLERQEVEDYTCQINALHELFRKKSSDFRTIQDGMKKIQEFQKTKAQMEQELSDVRSGCWCPRFTLQARLEREAEQQIALVVEKAHSEAIVQLDDASRSVFKENVRLNEALKYHMKETENLQKLTASLGKENASLALDKVRLNHRTSNSPVTAQKQKLSKLRAKVASLEQALKLKAGELEREKCKEEAAAVGIPASQVELESLQKALAMRDRELGHIRGLARTIVEQRTELEQFFHEALAQVKQEIAASRLRCTKEALQAYRWKLREATAGKIKFPPICTFHKSPHSTNSVLFISTAVYTRGSFYGSLKSKVEMSELTWEQKEHVLRLLFVFKQKRATSDAAVTEGRECLLFFPKTEEHVCSRSPGPRPPRECICARWRHLW
;
A
#
# COMPACT_ATOMS: atom_id res chain seq x y z
N MET A 1 -24.86 11.86 -40.03
CA MET A 1 -24.28 12.70 -38.94
C MET A 1 -23.36 11.93 -37.98
N ASP A 2 -22.89 10.73 -38.33
CA ASP A 2 -23.01 9.60 -37.39
C ASP A 2 -21.69 9.25 -36.68
N ARG A 3 -20.72 10.18 -36.73
CA ARG A 3 -19.41 10.08 -36.07
C ARG A 3 -19.22 11.02 -34.89
N LYS A 4 -20.12 11.98 -34.65
CA LYS A 4 -20.05 12.85 -33.46
C LYS A 4 -20.73 12.23 -32.24
N PHE A 5 -21.87 11.55 -32.40
CA PHE A 5 -22.64 10.96 -31.29
C PHE A 5 -21.85 9.89 -30.51
N TYR A 6 -21.21 8.93 -31.19
CA TYR A 6 -20.35 7.92 -30.53
C TYR A 6 -19.17 8.49 -29.73
N LYS A 7 -18.80 9.77 -29.93
CA LYS A 7 -17.74 10.43 -29.14
C LYS A 7 -18.28 11.12 -27.88
N ILE A 8 -19.60 11.34 -27.81
CA ILE A 8 -20.26 11.91 -26.62
C ILE A 8 -20.47 10.79 -25.60
N GLU A 9 -21.09 9.66 -26.00
CA GLU A 9 -21.36 8.52 -25.11
C GLU A 9 -20.08 7.96 -24.46
N TYR A 10 -18.98 7.87 -25.22
CA TYR A 10 -17.68 7.44 -24.69
C TYR A 10 -17.10 8.42 -23.65
N ASN A 11 -17.40 9.71 -23.78
CA ASN A 11 -16.99 10.73 -22.80
C ASN A 11 -17.92 10.75 -21.57
N THR A 12 -19.22 10.48 -21.72
CA THR A 12 -20.15 10.36 -20.57
C THR A 12 -19.72 9.21 -19.66
N VAL A 13 -19.45 8.02 -20.24
CA VAL A 13 -18.96 6.86 -19.49
C VAL A 13 -17.61 7.14 -18.82
N LEU A 14 -16.71 7.90 -19.46
CA LEU A 14 -15.47 8.35 -18.81
C LEU A 14 -15.74 9.32 -17.65
N SER A 15 -16.66 10.28 -17.79
CA SER A 15 -17.00 11.20 -16.71
C SER A 15 -17.59 10.50 -15.49
N GLU A 16 -18.47 9.51 -15.68
CA GLU A 16 -19.03 8.70 -14.59
C GLU A 16 -17.93 7.89 -13.87
N THR A 17 -16.88 7.45 -14.56
CA THR A 17 -15.72 6.79 -13.93
C THR A 17 -14.75 7.73 -13.19
N THR A 18 -14.96 9.05 -13.21
CA THR A 18 -14.12 9.99 -12.41
C THR A 18 -14.54 10.12 -10.94
N ILE A 19 -15.71 9.57 -10.56
CA ILE A 19 -16.10 9.43 -9.15
C ILE A 19 -15.37 8.21 -8.54
N LEU A 20 -14.07 8.39 -8.27
CA LEU A 20 -13.22 7.34 -7.70
C LEU A 20 -13.69 6.96 -6.28
N ASP A 21 -14.04 5.68 -6.10
CA ASP A 21 -14.26 5.08 -4.77
C ASP A 21 -13.05 5.37 -3.87
N PRO A 22 -13.24 5.82 -2.61
CA PRO A 22 -12.16 6.03 -1.63
C PRO A 22 -11.13 4.90 -1.51
N ARG A 23 -11.47 3.66 -1.87
CA ARG A 23 -10.53 2.52 -1.99
C ARG A 23 -9.36 2.81 -2.92
N PHE A 24 -9.59 3.43 -4.08
CA PHE A 24 -8.52 3.70 -5.06
C PHE A 24 -7.45 4.66 -4.56
N LYS A 25 -7.76 5.49 -3.56
CA LYS A 25 -6.81 6.43 -2.96
C LYS A 25 -5.69 5.74 -2.16
N LYS A 26 -5.78 4.42 -1.93
CA LYS A 26 -4.70 3.61 -1.33
C LYS A 26 -3.68 3.06 -2.35
N LEU A 27 -4.02 3.00 -3.64
CA LEU A 27 -3.15 2.41 -4.68
C LEU A 27 -2.04 3.36 -5.17
N ALA A 28 -2.06 4.64 -4.78
CA ALA A 28 -1.07 5.64 -5.17
C ALA A 28 0.19 5.69 -4.26
N PHE A 29 0.19 4.99 -3.11
CA PHE A 29 1.27 5.03 -2.12
C PHE A 29 1.44 3.67 -1.41
N SER A 30 2.13 2.71 -2.04
CA SER A 30 2.43 1.43 -1.38
C SER A 30 3.57 0.60 -2.01
N ASP A 31 4.75 1.19 -2.24
CA ASP A 31 6.00 0.44 -2.46
C ASP A 31 6.64 -0.10 -1.15
N ASN A 32 5.83 -0.21 -0.09
CA ASN A 32 6.19 -0.82 1.21
C ASN A 32 6.72 -2.25 1.06
N ARG A 33 6.44 -2.93 -0.05
CA ARG A 33 6.89 -4.31 -0.33
C ARG A 33 8.40 -4.48 -0.21
N ALA A 34 9.20 -3.48 -0.58
CA ALA A 34 10.65 -3.51 -0.40
C ALA A 34 11.07 -3.41 1.08
N VAL A 35 10.32 -2.64 1.88
CA VAL A 35 10.52 -2.45 3.32
C VAL A 35 10.10 -3.69 4.10
N ASP A 36 8.96 -4.29 3.74
CA ASP A 36 8.47 -5.55 4.31
C ASP A 36 9.42 -6.71 4.02
N GLU A 37 9.93 -6.82 2.79
CA GLU A 37 10.96 -7.82 2.47
C GLU A 37 12.27 -7.57 3.23
N ALA A 38 12.67 -6.31 3.47
CA ALA A 38 13.84 -5.99 4.29
C ALA A 38 13.64 -6.38 5.77
N LEU A 39 12.47 -6.07 6.34
CA LEU A 39 12.08 -6.48 7.70
C LEU A 39 12.00 -8.00 7.84
N GLN A 40 11.47 -8.72 6.86
CA GLN A 40 11.44 -10.18 6.85
C GLN A 40 12.85 -10.78 6.73
N ARG A 41 13.73 -10.21 5.89
CA ARG A 41 15.15 -10.62 5.78
C ARG A 41 15.92 -10.40 7.09
N LEU A 42 15.71 -9.26 7.77
CA LEU A 42 16.30 -8.99 9.09
C LEU A 42 15.77 -9.93 10.16
N THR A 43 14.46 -10.20 10.18
CA THR A 43 13.82 -11.11 11.14
C THR A 43 14.28 -12.56 10.95
N ALA A 44 14.38 -13.03 9.71
CA ALA A 44 14.93 -14.34 9.38
C ALA A 44 16.43 -14.45 9.78
N ALA A 45 17.22 -13.40 9.55
CA ALA A 45 18.63 -13.35 9.97
C ALA A 45 18.80 -13.34 11.50
N ALA A 46 17.83 -12.82 12.25
CA ALA A 46 17.79 -12.93 13.72
C ALA A 46 17.40 -14.35 14.18
N ALA A 47 16.37 -14.95 13.59
CA ALA A 47 15.93 -16.31 13.90
C ALA A 47 16.98 -17.40 13.58
N ALA A 48 17.73 -17.22 12.49
CA ALA A 48 18.86 -18.09 12.13
C ALA A 48 20.05 -18.02 13.11
N ARG A 49 20.09 -17.01 13.99
CA ARG A 49 21.16 -16.83 15.00
C ARG A 49 20.79 -17.35 16.40
N SER A 50 19.52 -17.64 16.69
CA SER A 50 19.09 -18.19 17.99
C SER A 50 19.07 -19.72 18.06
N SER A 51 19.33 -20.41 16.94
CA SER A 51 19.06 -21.84 16.76
C SER A 51 20.34 -22.73 16.67
N GLN A 52 21.41 -22.38 17.39
CA GLN A 52 22.56 -23.28 17.61
C GLN A 52 22.86 -23.51 19.11
N PRO A 53 22.47 -24.67 19.68
CA PRO A 53 22.81 -25.04 21.05
C PRO A 53 24.21 -25.70 21.11
N THR A 54 25.27 -24.91 21.30
CA THR A 54 26.65 -25.41 21.43
C THR A 54 26.81 -26.31 22.68
N PRO A 55 27.17 -27.60 22.55
CA PRO A 55 27.12 -28.53 23.67
C PRO A 55 28.39 -28.46 24.54
N LEU A 56 28.27 -27.87 25.75
CA LEU A 56 29.33 -27.92 26.76
C LEU A 56 29.41 -29.30 27.45
N PRO A 57 30.62 -29.78 27.81
CA PRO A 57 30.85 -31.19 28.11
C PRO A 57 30.32 -31.64 29.49
N ARG A 58 29.58 -32.75 29.49
CA ARG A 58 29.13 -33.44 30.71
C ARG A 58 30.32 -34.03 31.48
N ARG A 59 30.57 -33.54 32.71
CA ARG A 59 31.44 -34.26 33.67
C ARG A 59 30.78 -35.60 34.07
N PRO A 60 31.56 -36.69 34.23
CA PRO A 60 31.00 -38.02 34.47
C PRO A 60 30.42 -38.19 35.88
N ARG A 61 29.22 -38.77 35.99
CA ARG A 61 28.66 -39.25 37.27
C ARG A 61 29.37 -40.52 37.71
N GLY A 62 30.42 -40.39 38.52
CA GLY A 62 31.08 -41.52 39.16
C GLY A 62 30.15 -42.24 40.14
N ARG A 63 29.78 -43.50 39.85
CA ARG A 63 29.17 -44.40 40.84
C ARG A 63 30.13 -44.62 42.00
N ARG A 64 29.66 -44.53 43.25
CA ARG A 64 30.25 -45.26 44.38
C ARG A 64 29.16 -45.94 45.18
N GLY A 65 29.19 -47.27 45.17
CA GLY A 65 28.38 -48.09 46.07
C GLY A 65 28.97 -48.13 47.48
N SER A 66 28.19 -48.64 48.43
CA SER A 66 28.61 -48.83 49.81
C SER A 66 29.47 -50.09 49.96
N ARG A 67 30.59 -49.96 50.69
CA ARG A 67 31.16 -50.95 51.63
C ARG A 67 32.41 -50.35 52.26
N GLY A 68 32.47 -50.33 53.59
CA GLY A 68 33.63 -49.84 54.34
C GLY A 68 34.43 -50.98 54.98
N ARG A 69 35.69 -50.72 55.30
CA ARG A 69 36.41 -51.43 56.37
C ARG A 69 37.47 -50.52 56.99
N ARG A 70 37.69 -50.67 58.29
CA ARG A 70 38.71 -49.95 59.07
C ARG A 70 40.11 -50.48 58.74
N ARG A 71 41.10 -49.58 58.68
CA ARG A 71 42.39 -49.69 59.39
C ARG A 71 43.06 -48.31 59.38
N GLY A 72 43.75 -47.96 60.46
CA GLY A 72 44.32 -46.62 60.66
C GLY A 72 45.82 -46.58 60.35
N ALA A 73 46.30 -45.41 59.94
CA ALA A 73 47.73 -45.06 59.91
C ALA A 73 47.88 -43.55 60.13
N THR A 74 48.62 -43.14 61.16
CA THR A 74 48.79 -41.73 61.54
C THR A 74 49.88 -41.08 60.70
N ARG A 75 49.53 -40.29 59.67
CA ARG A 75 50.48 -39.37 59.01
C ARG A 75 49.84 -38.03 58.61
N ARG A 76 50.36 -36.98 59.26
CA ARG A 76 50.51 -35.56 58.85
C ARG A 76 49.47 -34.96 57.89
N LYS A 77 48.78 -33.92 58.36
CA LYS A 77 48.08 -32.96 57.49
C LYS A 77 49.08 -32.16 56.66
N GLU A 78 49.36 -32.58 55.43
CA GLU A 78 49.82 -31.65 54.41
C GLU A 78 48.64 -30.80 53.96
N VAL A 79 48.41 -29.70 54.68
CA VAL A 79 47.64 -28.59 54.12
C VAL A 79 48.50 -28.03 53.01
N LYS A 80 48.11 -28.25 51.75
CA LYS A 80 48.61 -27.43 50.65
C LYS A 80 48.18 -26.00 50.91
N LEU A 81 49.09 -25.20 51.48
CA LEU A 81 49.06 -23.76 51.27
C LEU A 81 49.38 -23.53 49.80
N GLU A 82 48.35 -23.65 48.96
CA GLU A 82 48.27 -22.89 47.72
C GLU A 82 48.57 -21.45 48.11
N SER A 83 49.71 -20.94 47.65
CA SER A 83 50.32 -19.73 48.20
C SER A 83 49.36 -18.56 48.05
N ASP A 84 49.33 -17.62 48.99
CA ASP A 84 48.49 -16.43 48.82
C ASP A 84 48.94 -15.60 47.60
N ALA A 85 50.18 -15.78 47.12
CA ALA A 85 50.64 -15.29 45.82
C ALA A 85 50.02 -16.05 44.62
N GLU A 86 49.71 -17.34 44.74
CA GLU A 86 48.99 -18.12 43.72
C GLU A 86 47.51 -17.74 43.69
N LYS A 87 46.88 -17.55 44.86
CA LYS A 87 45.52 -17.00 44.97
C LYS A 87 45.44 -15.58 44.39
N ALA A 88 46.43 -14.73 44.67
CA ALA A 88 46.52 -13.38 44.10
C ALA A 88 46.68 -13.41 42.57
N LYS A 89 47.52 -14.31 42.03
CA LYS A 89 47.65 -14.52 40.58
C LYS A 89 46.34 -15.00 39.94
N ALA A 90 45.63 -15.94 40.57
CA ALA A 90 44.34 -16.42 40.09
C ALA A 90 43.26 -15.32 40.12
N ALA A 91 43.25 -14.49 41.17
CA ALA A 91 42.37 -13.33 41.25
C ALA A 91 42.71 -12.27 40.20
N ALA A 92 43.99 -11.97 39.97
CA ALA A 92 44.44 -11.04 38.93
C ALA A 92 44.04 -11.51 37.54
N ALA A 93 44.30 -12.78 37.19
CA ALA A 93 43.89 -13.37 35.92
C ALA A 93 42.36 -13.35 35.72
N LEU A 94 41.58 -13.53 36.79
CA LEU A 94 40.11 -13.41 36.75
C LEU A 94 39.65 -11.95 36.54
N TRP A 95 40.37 -10.95 37.05
CA TRP A 95 40.11 -9.55 36.74
C TRP A 95 40.55 -9.17 35.33
N GLU A 96 41.66 -9.68 34.82
CA GLU A 96 42.08 -9.51 33.42
C GLU A 96 41.04 -10.09 32.44
N LEU A 97 40.53 -11.29 32.72
CA LEU A 97 39.48 -11.91 31.89
C LEU A 97 38.19 -11.09 31.92
N ARG A 98 37.80 -10.55 33.08
CA ARG A 98 36.65 -9.63 33.21
C ARG A 98 36.86 -8.33 32.44
N LEU A 99 38.08 -7.77 32.46
CA LEU A 99 38.44 -6.56 31.72
C LEU A 99 38.34 -6.81 30.21
N ARG A 100 38.94 -7.88 29.69
CA ARG A 100 38.89 -8.23 28.26
C ARG A 100 37.44 -8.41 27.77
N VAL A 101 36.60 -9.12 28.53
CA VAL A 101 35.17 -9.27 28.20
C VAL A 101 34.43 -7.91 28.20
N ALA A 102 34.78 -7.00 29.12
CA ALA A 102 34.21 -5.64 29.13
C ALA A 102 34.70 -4.80 27.92
N GLU A 103 35.96 -4.94 27.53
CA GLU A 103 36.56 -4.28 26.36
C GLU A 103 35.96 -4.80 25.05
N GLU A 104 35.78 -6.12 24.92
CA GLU A 104 35.10 -6.78 23.80
C GLU A 104 33.64 -6.32 23.67
N ASN A 105 32.89 -6.30 24.77
CA ASN A 105 31.52 -5.79 24.80
C ASN A 105 31.46 -4.30 24.40
N LEU A 106 32.39 -3.48 24.90
CA LEU A 106 32.46 -2.05 24.59
C LEU A 106 32.82 -1.82 23.09
N ALA A 107 33.68 -2.64 22.51
CA ALA A 107 33.96 -2.64 21.08
C ALA A 107 32.71 -3.00 20.26
N GLN A 108 31.96 -4.05 20.66
CA GLN A 108 30.70 -4.43 20.02
C GLN A 108 29.62 -3.34 20.13
N TYR A 109 29.53 -2.64 21.27
CA TYR A 109 28.63 -1.49 21.41
C TYR A 109 29.03 -0.33 20.50
N ARG A 110 30.33 -0.01 20.38
CA ARG A 110 30.83 0.99 19.41
C ARG A 110 30.51 0.60 17.97
N GLU A 111 30.72 -0.66 17.59
CA GLU A 111 30.47 -1.16 16.24
C GLU A 111 28.97 -1.15 15.90
N THR A 112 28.10 -1.55 16.83
CA THR A 112 26.64 -1.52 16.65
C THR A 112 26.09 -0.10 16.60
N CYS A 113 26.56 0.83 17.46
CA CYS A 113 26.24 2.25 17.33
C CYS A 113 26.72 2.83 15.99
N GLY A 114 27.90 2.45 15.50
CA GLY A 114 28.41 2.88 14.19
C GLY A 114 27.58 2.33 13.01
N LYS A 115 27.07 1.10 13.11
CA LYS A 115 26.14 0.51 12.13
C LYS A 115 24.77 1.23 12.15
N LEU A 116 24.23 1.52 13.34
CA LEU A 116 22.98 2.25 13.50
C LEU A 116 23.07 3.70 12.99
N ALA A 117 24.20 4.38 13.20
CA ALA A 117 24.44 5.71 12.66
C ALA A 117 24.40 5.70 11.11
N ARG A 118 25.16 4.80 10.46
CA ARG A 118 25.13 4.66 8.99
C ARG A 118 23.75 4.32 8.45
N ALA A 119 23.03 3.40 9.09
CA ALA A 119 21.66 3.07 8.68
C ALA A 119 20.70 4.27 8.82
N ASN A 120 20.89 5.12 9.82
CA ASN A 120 20.13 6.36 9.99
C ASN A 120 20.51 7.41 8.93
N ASP A 121 21.79 7.54 8.59
CA ASP A 121 22.27 8.41 7.50
C ASP A 121 21.74 7.92 6.14
N GLU A 122 21.75 6.61 5.89
CA GLU A 122 21.21 5.97 4.69
C GLU A 122 19.69 6.21 4.56
N LEU A 123 18.93 6.07 5.66
CA LEU A 123 17.49 6.36 5.70
C LEU A 123 17.19 7.86 5.50
N ALA A 124 17.98 8.75 6.10
CA ALA A 124 17.82 10.20 5.91
C ALA A 124 18.07 10.61 4.44
N ASN A 125 19.08 10.01 3.79
CA ASN A 125 19.33 10.21 2.36
C ASN A 125 18.19 9.63 1.49
N GLN A 126 17.62 8.47 1.84
CA GLN A 126 16.47 7.89 1.13
C GLN A 126 15.23 8.78 1.24
N LEU A 127 14.91 9.28 2.44
CA LEU A 127 13.80 10.22 2.64
C LEU A 127 13.99 11.51 1.83
N TYR A 128 15.19 12.09 1.83
CA TYR A 128 15.48 13.30 1.05
C TYR A 128 15.27 13.11 -0.47
N GLN A 129 15.68 11.97 -1.02
CA GLN A 129 15.42 11.68 -2.44
C GLN A 129 13.93 11.38 -2.70
N GLN A 130 13.23 10.69 -1.80
CA GLN A 130 11.78 10.46 -1.92
C GLN A 130 10.97 11.77 -1.85
N GLU A 131 11.35 12.71 -0.98
CA GLU A 131 10.78 14.06 -0.94
C GLU A 131 11.02 14.80 -2.26
N LYS A 132 12.24 14.73 -2.79
CA LYS A 132 12.59 15.35 -4.08
C LYS A 132 11.81 14.73 -5.25
N ASP A 133 11.79 13.42 -5.38
CA ASP A 133 11.07 12.71 -6.44
C ASP A 133 9.56 12.99 -6.36
N ALA A 134 8.99 13.06 -5.14
CA ALA A 134 7.60 13.45 -4.94
C ALA A 134 7.31 14.89 -5.35
N ILE A 135 8.24 15.84 -5.11
CA ILE A 135 8.14 17.22 -5.58
C ILE A 135 8.22 17.28 -7.12
N ASP A 136 9.19 16.61 -7.73
CA ASP A 136 9.41 16.59 -9.18
C ASP A 136 8.20 15.98 -9.93
N ILE A 137 7.67 14.85 -9.42
CA ILE A 137 6.44 14.22 -9.94
C ILE A 137 5.23 15.16 -9.77
N THR A 138 5.09 15.81 -8.60
CA THR A 138 3.99 16.74 -8.34
C THR A 138 4.06 17.98 -9.24
N GLY A 139 5.27 18.49 -9.54
CA GLY A 139 5.49 19.59 -10.48
C GLY A 139 5.03 19.23 -11.88
N HIS A 140 5.57 18.16 -12.45
CA HIS A 140 5.20 17.69 -13.79
C HIS A 140 3.70 17.34 -13.92
N LEU A 141 3.05 16.84 -12.86
CA LEU A 141 1.60 16.64 -12.86
C LEU A 141 0.82 17.96 -12.90
N LYS A 142 1.21 18.98 -12.11
CA LYS A 142 0.60 20.31 -12.14
C LYS A 142 0.75 20.98 -13.51
N GLU A 143 1.97 21.06 -14.04
CA GLU A 143 2.25 21.60 -15.38
C GLU A 143 1.40 20.92 -16.45
N ARG A 144 1.25 19.58 -16.36
CA ARG A 144 0.44 18.80 -17.29
C ARG A 144 -1.06 19.06 -17.13
N ASP A 145 -1.54 19.35 -15.93
CA ASP A 145 -2.95 19.63 -15.65
C ASP A 145 -3.32 21.08 -16.00
N GLU A 146 -2.47 22.05 -15.69
CA GLU A 146 -2.56 23.43 -16.18
C GLU A 146 -2.61 23.47 -17.72
N ALA A 147 -1.69 22.75 -18.38
CA ALA A 147 -1.68 22.60 -19.85
C ALA A 147 -2.82 21.72 -20.42
N LYS A 148 -3.68 21.11 -19.59
CA LYS A 148 -4.99 20.57 -20.02
C LYS A 148 -6.08 21.62 -19.87
N GLU A 149 -6.15 22.31 -18.74
CA GLU A 149 -7.17 23.33 -18.48
C GLU A 149 -7.10 24.48 -19.50
N GLU A 150 -5.91 24.89 -19.93
CA GLU A 150 -5.75 25.83 -21.06
C GLU A 150 -6.40 25.28 -22.35
N LYS A 151 -6.17 24.00 -22.68
CA LYS A 151 -6.72 23.37 -23.89
C LYS A 151 -8.24 23.18 -23.78
N VAL A 152 -8.73 22.84 -22.59
CA VAL A 152 -10.16 22.74 -22.29
C VAL A 152 -10.82 24.13 -22.36
N GLY A 153 -10.12 25.19 -21.96
CA GLY A 153 -10.56 26.58 -22.14
C GLY A 153 -10.71 26.95 -23.62
N LEU A 154 -9.70 26.63 -24.44
CA LEU A 154 -9.75 26.85 -25.90
C LEU A 154 -10.85 26.02 -26.58
N GLU A 155 -10.98 24.72 -26.25
CA GLU A 155 -12.04 23.86 -26.79
C GLU A 155 -13.45 24.32 -26.35
N ARG A 156 -13.61 24.88 -25.15
CA ARG A 156 -14.86 25.53 -24.71
C ARG A 156 -15.17 26.77 -25.55
N GLN A 157 -14.17 27.64 -25.77
CA GLN A 157 -14.36 28.85 -26.57
C GLN A 157 -14.73 28.53 -28.02
N GLU A 158 -14.09 27.54 -28.65
CA GLU A 158 -14.51 27.06 -29.98
C GLU A 158 -15.96 26.54 -29.97
N VAL A 159 -16.37 25.78 -28.95
CA VAL A 159 -17.74 25.27 -28.82
C VAL A 159 -18.76 26.40 -28.62
N GLU A 160 -18.41 27.45 -27.89
CA GLU A 160 -19.23 28.66 -27.72
C GLU A 160 -19.37 29.41 -29.06
N ASP A 161 -18.28 29.63 -29.80
CA ASP A 161 -18.30 30.25 -31.13
C ASP A 161 -19.17 29.46 -32.14
N TYR A 162 -19.02 28.12 -32.19
CA TYR A 162 -19.88 27.28 -33.04
C TYR A 162 -21.35 27.33 -32.59
N THR A 163 -21.63 27.44 -31.29
CA THR A 163 -22.99 27.55 -30.74
C THR A 163 -23.62 28.90 -31.14
N CYS A 164 -22.87 29.99 -31.07
CA CYS A 164 -23.28 31.31 -31.56
C CYS A 164 -23.58 31.30 -33.07
N GLN A 165 -22.72 30.66 -33.88
CA GLN A 165 -22.95 30.50 -35.33
C GLN A 165 -24.23 29.69 -35.63
N ILE A 166 -24.46 28.58 -34.92
CA ILE A 166 -25.67 27.75 -35.07
C ILE A 166 -26.92 28.55 -34.72
N ASN A 167 -26.90 29.32 -33.63
CA ASN A 167 -28.03 30.16 -33.21
C ASN A 167 -28.32 31.28 -34.22
N ALA A 168 -27.30 31.91 -34.79
CA ALA A 168 -27.46 32.89 -35.87
C ALA A 168 -28.10 32.27 -37.14
N LEU A 169 -27.68 31.06 -37.52
CA LEU A 169 -28.26 30.31 -38.63
C LEU A 169 -29.72 29.89 -38.35
N HIS A 170 -30.04 29.48 -37.12
CA HIS A 170 -31.41 29.18 -36.71
C HIS A 170 -32.33 30.42 -36.81
N GLU A 171 -31.87 31.60 -36.41
CA GLU A 171 -32.64 32.84 -36.58
C GLU A 171 -32.82 33.25 -38.04
N LEU A 172 -31.81 33.06 -38.89
CA LEU A 172 -31.95 33.26 -40.34
C LEU A 172 -32.95 32.27 -40.95
N PHE A 173 -32.92 31.00 -40.54
CA PHE A 173 -33.87 29.99 -40.99
C PHE A 173 -35.29 30.28 -40.49
N ARG A 174 -35.46 30.77 -39.25
CA ARG A 174 -36.74 31.20 -38.69
C ARG A 174 -37.35 32.35 -39.49
N LYS A 175 -36.54 33.35 -39.86
CA LYS A 175 -36.92 34.47 -40.74
C LYS A 175 -37.32 33.99 -42.13
N LYS A 176 -36.48 33.18 -42.79
CA LYS A 176 -36.80 32.60 -44.12
C LYS A 176 -38.06 31.73 -44.10
N SER A 177 -38.33 31.05 -42.99
CA SER A 177 -39.56 30.28 -42.79
C SER A 177 -40.80 31.16 -42.63
N SER A 178 -40.70 32.37 -42.05
CA SER A 178 -41.79 33.36 -42.10
C SER A 178 -41.98 33.93 -43.50
N ASP A 179 -40.90 34.30 -44.21
CA ASP A 179 -40.98 34.80 -45.59
C ASP A 179 -41.73 33.81 -46.48
N PHE A 180 -41.40 32.52 -46.38
CA PHE A 180 -42.01 31.46 -47.17
C PHE A 180 -43.51 31.28 -46.88
N ARG A 181 -43.95 31.41 -45.62
CA ARG A 181 -45.39 31.37 -45.28
C ARG A 181 -46.13 32.54 -45.94
N THR A 182 -45.59 33.76 -45.85
CA THR A 182 -46.18 34.95 -46.49
C THR A 182 -46.27 34.78 -48.01
N ILE A 183 -45.25 34.20 -48.66
CA ILE A 183 -45.28 33.89 -50.09
C ILE A 183 -46.34 32.82 -50.40
N GLN A 184 -46.42 31.75 -49.63
CA GLN A 184 -47.40 30.67 -49.81
C GLN A 184 -48.84 31.18 -49.69
N ASP A 185 -49.12 32.07 -48.72
CA ASP A 185 -50.43 32.70 -48.56
C ASP A 185 -50.73 33.72 -49.67
N GLY A 186 -49.71 34.35 -50.26
CA GLY A 186 -49.84 35.12 -51.50
C GLY A 186 -50.22 34.25 -52.70
N MET A 187 -49.59 33.07 -52.86
CA MET A 187 -49.88 32.16 -53.97
C MET A 187 -51.31 31.60 -53.92
N LYS A 188 -51.86 31.31 -52.72
CA LYS A 188 -53.27 30.90 -52.56
C LYS A 188 -54.24 31.95 -53.14
N LYS A 189 -54.05 33.22 -52.79
CA LYS A 189 -54.85 34.36 -53.28
C LYS A 189 -54.77 34.53 -54.80
N ILE A 190 -53.58 34.31 -55.39
CA ILE A 190 -53.39 34.31 -56.84
C ILE A 190 -54.13 33.14 -57.49
N GLN A 191 -54.11 31.95 -56.88
CA GLN A 191 -54.83 30.78 -57.39
C GLN A 191 -56.36 30.93 -57.29
N GLU A 192 -56.86 31.60 -56.25
CA GLU A 192 -58.27 32.00 -56.10
C GLU A 192 -58.67 32.98 -57.23
N PHE A 193 -57.85 34.00 -57.48
CA PHE A 193 -58.05 34.97 -58.58
C PHE A 193 -58.01 34.33 -59.98
N GLN A 194 -57.15 33.32 -60.19
CA GLN A 194 -57.10 32.58 -61.46
C GLN A 194 -58.37 31.74 -61.69
N LYS A 195 -58.97 31.17 -60.64
CA LYS A 195 -60.23 30.41 -60.75
C LYS A 195 -61.40 31.30 -61.15
N THR A 196 -61.54 32.47 -60.53
CA THR A 196 -62.60 33.42 -60.90
C THR A 196 -62.40 33.98 -62.31
N LYS A 197 -61.16 34.27 -62.72
CA LYS A 197 -60.87 34.67 -64.11
C LYS A 197 -61.31 33.62 -65.14
N ALA A 198 -60.98 32.34 -64.90
CA ALA A 198 -61.31 31.27 -65.83
C ALA A 198 -62.83 31.05 -65.99
N GLN A 199 -63.62 31.29 -64.93
CA GLN A 199 -65.08 31.25 -65.01
C GLN A 199 -65.62 32.31 -65.98
N MET A 200 -65.14 33.55 -65.87
CA MET A 200 -65.54 34.67 -66.75
C MET A 200 -65.09 34.49 -68.21
N GLU A 201 -64.05 33.71 -68.48
CA GLU A 201 -63.59 33.42 -69.86
C GLU A 201 -64.39 32.30 -70.55
N GLN A 202 -64.98 31.37 -69.79
CA GLN A 202 -65.88 30.36 -70.34
C GLN A 202 -67.20 31.00 -70.83
N GLU A 203 -67.77 31.92 -70.04
CA GLU A 203 -69.02 32.64 -70.34
C GLU A 203 -68.97 33.41 -71.69
N LEU A 204 -67.77 33.79 -72.15
CA LEU A 204 -67.54 34.47 -73.43
C LEU A 204 -67.43 33.52 -74.63
N SER A 205 -67.23 32.22 -74.40
CA SER A 205 -66.86 31.25 -75.45
C SER A 205 -68.06 30.56 -76.09
N ASP A 206 -69.12 30.30 -75.32
CA ASP A 206 -70.28 29.51 -75.76
C ASP A 206 -71.19 30.23 -76.79
N VAL A 207 -70.86 31.48 -77.14
CA VAL A 207 -71.65 32.39 -78.01
C VAL A 207 -71.38 32.20 -79.53
N ARG A 208 -70.62 31.17 -79.99
CA ARG A 208 -69.76 31.34 -81.21
C ARG A 208 -69.70 30.30 -82.39
N SER A 209 -70.60 29.33 -82.70
CA SER A 209 -70.31 28.29 -83.78
C SER A 209 -71.43 27.58 -84.66
N GLY A 210 -71.14 27.17 -85.95
CA GLY A 210 -71.78 26.07 -86.80
C GLY A 210 -71.86 26.16 -88.41
N CYS A 211 -71.81 25.04 -89.27
CA CYS A 211 -72.44 24.73 -90.68
C CYS A 211 -71.74 23.84 -91.92
N TRP A 212 -72.37 22.73 -92.55
CA TRP A 212 -72.42 21.98 -93.98
C TRP A 212 -71.51 20.84 -94.78
N CYS A 213 -71.98 20.09 -95.90
CA CYS A 213 -71.45 18.78 -96.64
C CYS A 213 -71.76 18.32 -98.23
N PRO A 214 -71.25 17.15 -98.91
CA PRO A 214 -71.23 16.71 -100.43
C PRO A 214 -71.49 15.19 -101.06
N ARG A 215 -71.29 14.78 -102.41
CA ARG A 215 -71.56 13.41 -103.20
C ARG A 215 -70.97 13.14 -104.72
N PHE A 216 -71.04 12.12 -105.72
CA PHE A 216 -71.50 10.65 -106.14
C PHE A 216 -71.03 9.97 -107.60
N THR A 217 -71.37 8.70 -108.14
CA THR A 217 -70.93 7.89 -109.46
C THR A 217 -71.91 6.73 -110.12
N LEU A 218 -71.83 5.70 -111.10
CA LEU A 218 -71.00 4.94 -112.23
C LEU A 218 -71.72 3.71 -113.11
N GLN A 219 -71.31 3.10 -114.34
CA GLN A 219 -71.94 1.89 -115.17
C GLN A 219 -71.25 1.17 -116.51
N ALA A 220 -71.55 -0.12 -117.05
CA ALA A 220 -71.17 -0.82 -118.44
C ALA A 220 -71.74 -2.31 -118.95
N ARG A 221 -71.59 -2.90 -120.25
CA ARG A 221 -71.89 -4.37 -120.81
C ARG A 221 -71.28 -4.98 -122.23
N LEU A 222 -71.89 -5.97 -123.04
CA LEU A 222 -71.42 -7.08 -124.05
C LEU A 222 -72.47 -7.77 -125.08
N GLU A 223 -72.09 -8.71 -126.03
CA GLU A 223 -72.68 -10.11 -126.42
C GLU A 223 -72.93 -10.59 -127.91
N ARG A 224 -72.56 -11.86 -128.33
CA ARG A 224 -73.29 -12.79 -129.31
C ARG A 224 -72.75 -14.23 -129.72
N GLU A 225 -71.97 -14.98 -128.95
CA GLU A 225 -71.36 -16.28 -129.39
C GLU A 225 -72.31 -17.52 -129.42
N ALA A 226 -72.11 -18.49 -130.35
CA ALA A 226 -72.74 -19.83 -130.31
C ALA A 226 -72.13 -20.95 -131.21
N GLU A 227 -71.95 -20.71 -132.51
CA GLU A 227 -71.96 -21.78 -133.56
C GLU A 227 -70.68 -22.64 -133.68
N GLN A 228 -69.80 -22.63 -132.69
CA GLN A 228 -68.42 -23.14 -132.75
C GLN A 228 -68.28 -24.68 -132.67
N GLN A 229 -69.37 -25.45 -132.67
CA GLN A 229 -69.44 -26.75 -131.98
C GLN A 229 -68.92 -27.99 -132.73
N ILE A 230 -68.72 -27.96 -134.05
CA ILE A 230 -68.45 -29.19 -134.84
C ILE A 230 -66.99 -29.33 -135.32
N ALA A 231 -66.27 -28.21 -135.52
CA ALA A 231 -64.81 -28.26 -135.69
C ALA A 231 -64.11 -28.93 -134.49
N LEU A 232 -64.76 -28.88 -133.31
CA LEU A 232 -64.24 -29.34 -132.03
C LEU A 232 -63.74 -30.79 -131.97
N VAL A 233 -64.19 -31.74 -132.80
CA VAL A 233 -63.94 -33.17 -132.51
C VAL A 233 -62.62 -33.71 -133.08
N VAL A 234 -62.20 -33.26 -134.27
CA VAL A 234 -60.85 -33.59 -134.78
C VAL A 234 -59.81 -32.67 -134.13
N GLU A 235 -60.17 -31.40 -133.91
CA GLU A 235 -59.44 -30.51 -133.01
C GLU A 235 -59.24 -31.17 -131.63
N LYS A 236 -60.26 -31.80 -131.01
CA LYS A 236 -60.13 -32.44 -129.69
C LYS A 236 -59.00 -33.47 -129.61
N ALA A 237 -58.82 -34.36 -130.59
CA ALA A 237 -57.78 -35.38 -130.48
C ALA A 237 -56.36 -34.80 -130.62
N HIS A 238 -56.15 -33.89 -131.57
CA HIS A 238 -54.85 -33.25 -131.76
C HIS A 238 -54.56 -32.22 -130.66
N SER A 239 -55.58 -31.47 -130.23
CA SER A 239 -55.51 -30.59 -129.08
C SER A 239 -55.42 -31.35 -127.76
N GLU A 240 -55.89 -32.59 -127.59
CA GLU A 240 -55.63 -33.38 -126.38
C GLU A 240 -54.14 -33.73 -126.26
N ALA A 241 -53.49 -34.13 -127.36
CA ALA A 241 -52.04 -34.38 -127.37
C ALA A 241 -51.25 -33.09 -127.13
N ILE A 242 -51.65 -31.98 -127.76
CA ILE A 242 -51.04 -30.66 -127.53
C ILE A 242 -51.30 -30.19 -126.09
N VAL A 243 -52.52 -30.33 -125.56
CA VAL A 243 -52.91 -29.96 -124.19
C VAL A 243 -52.18 -30.81 -123.16
N GLN A 244 -51.90 -32.09 -123.41
CA GLN A 244 -51.08 -32.89 -122.50
C GLN A 244 -49.61 -32.43 -122.48
N LEU A 245 -49.03 -32.08 -123.64
CA LEU A 245 -47.67 -31.50 -123.70
C LEU A 245 -47.63 -30.09 -123.10
N ASP A 246 -48.64 -29.28 -123.37
CA ASP A 246 -48.84 -27.96 -122.81
C ASP A 246 -49.10 -28.03 -121.30
N ASP A 247 -49.82 -29.03 -120.78
CA ASP A 247 -50.10 -29.17 -119.34
C ASP A 247 -48.91 -29.77 -118.60
N ALA A 248 -48.13 -30.65 -119.23
CA ALA A 248 -46.81 -31.02 -118.73
C ALA A 248 -45.90 -29.78 -118.67
N SER A 249 -45.86 -28.97 -119.73
CA SER A 249 -45.07 -27.73 -119.79
C SER A 249 -45.56 -26.69 -118.79
N ARG A 250 -46.87 -26.44 -118.70
CA ARG A 250 -47.52 -25.55 -117.73
C ARG A 250 -47.33 -26.06 -116.30
N SER A 251 -47.28 -27.37 -116.07
CA SER A 251 -46.95 -27.96 -114.77
C SER A 251 -45.49 -27.69 -114.39
N VAL A 252 -44.55 -27.95 -115.32
CA VAL A 252 -43.13 -27.61 -115.13
C VAL A 252 -42.94 -26.11 -114.92
N PHE A 253 -43.64 -25.24 -115.64
CA PHE A 253 -43.60 -23.79 -115.41
C PHE A 253 -44.22 -23.37 -114.07
N LYS A 254 -45.35 -23.96 -113.64
CA LYS A 254 -45.94 -23.73 -112.31
C LYS A 254 -44.98 -24.12 -111.19
N GLU A 255 -44.30 -25.25 -111.33
CA GLU A 255 -43.32 -25.70 -110.34
C GLU A 255 -42.03 -24.88 -110.42
N ASN A 256 -41.59 -24.46 -111.61
CA ASN A 256 -40.46 -23.52 -111.75
C ASN A 256 -40.77 -22.15 -111.13
N VAL A 257 -42.01 -21.67 -111.23
CA VAL A 257 -42.48 -20.46 -110.52
C VAL A 257 -42.46 -20.68 -109.01
N ARG A 258 -43.02 -21.79 -108.49
CA ARG A 258 -42.94 -22.15 -107.06
C ARG A 258 -41.51 -22.24 -106.54
N LEU A 259 -40.61 -22.88 -107.27
CA LEU A 259 -39.19 -23.01 -106.90
C LEU A 259 -38.49 -21.65 -106.94
N ASN A 260 -38.81 -20.78 -107.90
CA ASN A 260 -38.32 -19.39 -107.91
C ASN A 260 -38.90 -18.55 -106.77
N GLU A 261 -40.15 -18.76 -106.37
CA GLU A 261 -40.75 -18.11 -105.21
C GLU A 261 -40.11 -18.58 -103.91
N ALA A 262 -39.97 -19.90 -103.71
CA ALA A 262 -39.24 -20.48 -102.57
C ALA A 262 -37.79 -19.97 -102.50
N LEU A 263 -37.09 -19.92 -103.64
CA LEU A 263 -35.74 -19.35 -103.72
C LEU A 263 -35.72 -17.85 -103.36
N LYS A 264 -36.69 -17.05 -103.82
CA LYS A 264 -36.84 -15.64 -103.41
C LYS A 264 -37.14 -15.49 -101.91
N TYR A 265 -37.91 -16.40 -101.31
CA TYR A 265 -38.14 -16.41 -99.86
C TYR A 265 -36.86 -16.77 -99.11
N HIS A 266 -36.14 -17.81 -99.50
CA HIS A 266 -34.88 -18.19 -98.87
C HIS A 266 -33.77 -17.14 -99.06
N MET A 267 -33.69 -16.46 -100.20
CA MET A 267 -32.78 -15.32 -100.39
C MET A 267 -33.09 -14.19 -99.39
N LYS A 268 -34.36 -13.75 -99.30
CA LYS A 268 -34.78 -12.74 -98.31
C LYS A 268 -34.47 -13.16 -96.87
N GLU A 269 -34.67 -14.44 -96.54
CA GLU A 269 -34.39 -14.94 -95.21
C GLU A 269 -32.89 -14.97 -94.91
N THR A 270 -32.04 -15.39 -95.87
CA THR A 270 -30.58 -15.31 -95.68
C THR A 270 -30.09 -13.87 -95.56
N GLU A 271 -30.66 -12.91 -96.29
CA GLU A 271 -30.37 -11.49 -96.07
C GLU A 271 -30.80 -11.01 -94.68
N ASN A 272 -31.98 -11.43 -94.20
CA ASN A 272 -32.49 -11.05 -92.87
C ASN A 272 -31.61 -11.60 -91.75
N LEU A 273 -31.20 -12.87 -91.86
CA LEU A 273 -30.27 -13.52 -90.94
C LEU A 273 -28.88 -12.86 -90.98
N GLN A 274 -28.39 -12.44 -92.15
CA GLN A 274 -27.15 -11.64 -92.26
C GLN A 274 -27.28 -10.28 -91.58
N LYS A 275 -28.39 -9.55 -91.78
CA LYS A 275 -28.67 -8.26 -91.13
C LYS A 275 -28.73 -8.42 -89.60
N LEU A 276 -29.40 -9.46 -89.10
CA LEU A 276 -29.49 -9.79 -87.67
C LEU A 276 -28.10 -10.13 -87.08
N THR A 277 -27.34 -11.00 -87.76
CA THR A 277 -25.98 -11.40 -87.36
C THR A 277 -25.04 -10.19 -87.30
N ALA A 278 -25.13 -9.28 -88.26
CA ALA A 278 -24.36 -8.03 -88.27
C ALA A 278 -24.78 -7.06 -87.14
N SER A 279 -26.05 -7.07 -86.71
CA SER A 279 -26.51 -6.29 -85.56
C SER A 279 -25.98 -6.88 -84.25
N LEU A 280 -26.16 -8.19 -84.04
CA LEU A 280 -25.65 -8.92 -82.87
C LEU A 280 -24.11 -8.85 -82.78
N GLY A 281 -23.40 -8.79 -83.91
CA GLY A 281 -21.96 -8.55 -83.94
C GLY A 281 -21.57 -7.16 -83.39
N LYS A 282 -22.33 -6.11 -83.72
CA LYS A 282 -22.13 -4.75 -83.20
C LYS A 282 -22.47 -4.65 -81.71
N GLU A 283 -23.53 -5.31 -81.27
CA GLU A 283 -23.92 -5.37 -79.85
C GLU A 283 -22.91 -6.16 -79.01
N ASN A 284 -22.41 -7.29 -79.50
CA ASN A 284 -21.34 -8.01 -78.81
C ASN A 284 -20.05 -7.18 -78.73
N ALA A 285 -19.73 -6.36 -79.74
CA ALA A 285 -18.60 -5.43 -79.70
C ALA A 285 -18.80 -4.29 -78.67
N SER A 286 -19.99 -3.69 -78.59
CA SER A 286 -20.27 -2.65 -77.58
C SER A 286 -20.30 -3.22 -76.15
N LEU A 287 -20.91 -4.38 -75.94
CA LEU A 287 -20.91 -5.09 -74.67
C LEU A 287 -19.51 -5.53 -74.23
N ALA A 288 -18.63 -5.91 -75.17
CA ALA A 288 -17.23 -6.18 -74.86
C ALA A 288 -16.48 -4.92 -74.39
N LEU A 289 -16.67 -3.78 -75.06
CA LEU A 289 -16.11 -2.49 -74.65
C LEU A 289 -16.65 -2.04 -73.28
N ASP A 290 -17.94 -2.23 -73.00
CA ASP A 290 -18.53 -1.89 -71.72
C ASP A 290 -18.12 -2.82 -70.58
N LYS A 291 -17.91 -4.11 -70.86
CA LYS A 291 -17.28 -5.04 -69.92
C LYS A 291 -15.85 -4.61 -69.57
N VAL A 292 -15.06 -4.13 -70.54
CA VAL A 292 -13.73 -3.55 -70.30
C VAL A 292 -13.82 -2.26 -69.48
N ARG A 293 -14.74 -1.34 -69.81
CA ARG A 293 -14.97 -0.10 -69.04
C ARG A 293 -15.39 -0.40 -67.60
N LEU A 294 -16.30 -1.35 -67.37
CA LEU A 294 -16.73 -1.78 -66.03
C LEU A 294 -15.59 -2.41 -65.23
N ASN A 295 -14.81 -3.31 -65.83
CA ASN A 295 -13.64 -3.91 -65.18
C ASN A 295 -12.63 -2.83 -64.76
N HIS A 296 -12.28 -1.91 -65.68
CA HIS A 296 -11.35 -0.81 -65.40
C HIS A 296 -11.88 0.12 -64.29
N ARG A 297 -13.18 0.42 -64.28
CA ARG A 297 -13.84 1.26 -63.25
C ARG A 297 -13.99 0.55 -61.90
N THR A 298 -14.01 -0.78 -61.88
CA THR A 298 -14.07 -1.60 -60.65
C THR A 298 -12.69 -1.76 -60.01
N SER A 299 -11.63 -1.87 -60.82
CA SER A 299 -10.24 -1.85 -60.35
C SER A 299 -9.83 -0.47 -59.83
N ASN A 300 -10.14 0.59 -60.57
CA ASN A 300 -9.56 1.91 -60.33
C ASN A 300 -10.50 2.87 -59.59
N SER A 301 -10.13 3.14 -58.33
CA SER A 301 -10.37 4.34 -57.50
C SER A 301 -11.33 4.28 -56.29
N PRO A 302 -12.59 3.77 -56.33
CA PRO A 302 -13.46 3.80 -55.14
C PRO A 302 -13.42 2.50 -54.31
N VAL A 303 -13.71 1.37 -54.95
CA VAL A 303 -13.99 0.09 -54.27
C VAL A 303 -12.73 -0.53 -53.66
N THR A 304 -11.59 -0.42 -54.35
CA THR A 304 -10.28 -0.89 -53.86
C THR A 304 -9.84 -0.12 -52.61
N ALA A 305 -10.02 1.22 -52.59
CA ALA A 305 -9.76 2.05 -51.42
C ALA A 305 -10.71 1.74 -50.24
N GLN A 306 -11.99 1.41 -50.51
CA GLN A 306 -12.92 0.95 -49.47
C GLN A 306 -12.53 -0.43 -48.90
N LYS A 307 -12.12 -1.39 -49.74
CA LYS A 307 -11.62 -2.70 -49.29
C LYS A 307 -10.39 -2.56 -48.38
N GLN A 308 -9.45 -1.67 -48.71
CA GLN A 308 -8.29 -1.37 -47.84
C GLN A 308 -8.68 -0.66 -46.53
N LYS A 309 -9.72 0.18 -46.52
CA LYS A 309 -10.26 0.78 -45.28
C LYS A 309 -10.92 -0.28 -44.40
N LEU A 310 -11.67 -1.22 -45.00
CA LEU A 310 -12.29 -2.34 -44.29
C LEU A 310 -11.27 -3.31 -43.68
N SER A 311 -10.19 -3.66 -44.39
CA SER A 311 -9.13 -4.51 -43.82
C SER A 311 -8.40 -3.82 -42.67
N LYS A 312 -8.08 -2.53 -42.81
CA LYS A 312 -7.48 -1.71 -41.73
C LYS A 312 -8.40 -1.60 -40.50
N LEU A 313 -9.72 -1.49 -40.69
CA LEU A 313 -10.68 -1.48 -39.59
C LEU A 313 -10.80 -2.87 -38.92
N ARG A 314 -10.88 -3.96 -39.68
CA ARG A 314 -10.92 -5.33 -39.14
C ARG A 314 -9.65 -5.66 -38.33
N ALA A 315 -8.48 -5.26 -38.81
CA ALA A 315 -7.22 -5.42 -38.07
C ALA A 315 -7.23 -4.64 -36.75
N LYS A 316 -7.78 -3.41 -36.73
CA LYS A 316 -7.95 -2.64 -35.49
C LYS A 316 -8.93 -3.31 -34.52
N VAL A 317 -10.08 -3.79 -34.99
CA VAL A 317 -11.05 -4.53 -34.15
C VAL A 317 -10.38 -5.74 -33.51
N ALA A 318 -9.70 -6.60 -34.29
CA ALA A 318 -8.98 -7.76 -33.76
C ALA A 318 -7.90 -7.38 -32.73
N SER A 319 -7.17 -6.28 -32.92
CA SER A 319 -6.19 -5.79 -31.94
C SER A 319 -6.83 -5.28 -30.64
N LEU A 320 -8.01 -4.67 -30.72
CA LEU A 320 -8.78 -4.20 -29.56
C LEU A 320 -9.42 -5.37 -28.81
N GLU A 321 -9.95 -6.37 -29.51
CA GLU A 321 -10.46 -7.62 -28.92
C GLU A 321 -9.35 -8.37 -28.17
N GLN A 322 -8.14 -8.43 -28.73
CA GLN A 322 -6.97 -8.99 -28.04
C GLN A 322 -6.57 -8.18 -26.81
N ALA A 323 -6.51 -6.85 -26.91
CA ALA A 323 -6.21 -5.97 -25.78
C ALA A 323 -7.25 -6.07 -24.65
N LEU A 324 -8.54 -6.12 -24.98
CA LEU A 324 -9.63 -6.33 -24.03
C LEU A 324 -9.55 -7.72 -23.38
N LYS A 325 -9.24 -8.77 -24.14
CA LYS A 325 -9.06 -10.12 -23.59
C LYS A 325 -7.87 -10.21 -22.63
N LEU A 326 -6.78 -9.51 -22.91
CA LEU A 326 -5.65 -9.37 -21.99
C LEU A 326 -6.06 -8.61 -20.72
N LYS A 327 -6.72 -7.45 -20.86
CA LYS A 327 -7.18 -6.64 -19.71
C LYS A 327 -8.19 -7.36 -18.83
N ALA A 328 -9.13 -8.11 -19.41
CA ALA A 328 -10.03 -8.98 -18.64
C ALA A 328 -9.24 -10.04 -17.85
N GLY A 329 -8.26 -10.69 -18.48
CA GLY A 329 -7.39 -11.65 -17.80
C GLY A 329 -6.44 -11.02 -16.76
N GLU A 330 -6.15 -9.72 -16.84
CA GLU A 330 -5.44 -8.98 -15.79
C GLU A 330 -6.37 -8.71 -14.60
N LEU A 331 -7.58 -8.20 -14.86
CA LEU A 331 -8.59 -7.93 -13.82
C LEU A 331 -8.97 -9.18 -13.01
N GLU A 332 -9.21 -10.33 -13.64
CA GLU A 332 -9.49 -11.57 -12.88
C GLU A 332 -8.28 -12.02 -12.03
N ARG A 333 -7.04 -11.79 -12.49
CA ARG A 333 -5.84 -12.05 -11.67
C ARG A 333 -5.64 -11.03 -10.55
N GLU A 334 -6.21 -9.84 -10.65
CA GLU A 334 -6.20 -8.86 -9.56
C GLU A 334 -7.26 -9.21 -8.52
N LYS A 335 -8.49 -9.53 -8.92
CA LYS A 335 -9.54 -10.07 -8.03
C LYS A 335 -9.05 -11.27 -7.22
N CYS A 336 -8.45 -12.28 -7.85
CA CYS A 336 -7.94 -13.45 -7.10
C CYS A 336 -6.80 -13.11 -6.12
N LYS A 337 -6.05 -12.02 -6.33
CA LYS A 337 -5.07 -11.51 -5.33
C LYS A 337 -5.77 -10.75 -4.21
N GLU A 338 -6.78 -9.94 -4.52
CA GLU A 338 -7.59 -9.23 -3.53
C GLU A 338 -8.36 -10.20 -2.63
N GLU A 339 -8.94 -11.25 -3.20
CA GLU A 339 -9.59 -12.35 -2.47
C GLU A 339 -8.59 -13.10 -1.57
N ALA A 340 -7.40 -13.45 -2.09
CA ALA A 340 -6.35 -14.08 -1.29
C ALA A 340 -5.85 -13.18 -0.15
N ALA A 341 -5.70 -11.87 -0.39
CA ALA A 341 -5.36 -10.89 0.63
C ALA A 341 -6.49 -10.73 1.66
N ALA A 342 -7.74 -10.71 1.23
CA ALA A 342 -8.92 -10.64 2.10
C ALA A 342 -9.08 -11.88 3.00
N VAL A 343 -8.55 -13.05 2.60
CA VAL A 343 -8.43 -14.25 3.47
C VAL A 343 -7.23 -14.16 4.42
N GLY A 344 -6.15 -13.46 4.04
CA GLY A 344 -5.01 -13.22 4.93
C GLY A 344 -5.30 -12.24 6.08
N ILE A 345 -6.10 -11.19 5.83
CA ILE A 345 -6.49 -10.18 6.82
C ILE A 345 -7.09 -10.80 8.11
N PRO A 346 -8.14 -11.64 8.09
CA PRO A 346 -8.74 -12.19 9.30
C PRO A 346 -7.79 -13.10 10.09
N ALA A 347 -6.85 -13.79 9.43
CA ALA A 347 -5.81 -14.55 10.14
C ALA A 347 -4.92 -13.61 10.96
N SER A 348 -4.39 -12.55 10.33
CA SER A 348 -3.59 -11.53 11.03
C SER A 348 -4.38 -10.79 12.14
N GLN A 349 -5.69 -10.60 11.95
CA GLN A 349 -6.56 -9.99 12.95
C GLN A 349 -6.71 -10.87 14.21
N VAL A 350 -6.88 -12.19 14.03
CA VAL A 350 -6.94 -13.16 15.15
C VAL A 350 -5.59 -13.24 15.87
N GLU A 351 -4.48 -13.18 15.14
CA GLU A 351 -3.13 -13.12 15.74
C GLU A 351 -2.95 -11.84 16.56
N LEU A 352 -3.30 -10.67 16.02
CA LEU A 352 -3.26 -9.39 16.73
C LEU A 352 -4.13 -9.41 18.01
N GLU A 353 -5.35 -9.93 17.94
CA GLU A 353 -6.20 -10.12 19.11
C GLU A 353 -5.57 -11.04 20.17
N SER A 354 -4.90 -12.12 19.74
CA SER A 354 -4.23 -13.06 20.66
C SER A 354 -3.06 -12.38 21.38
N LEU A 355 -2.29 -11.54 20.67
CA LEU A 355 -1.18 -10.77 21.20
C LEU A 355 -1.66 -9.66 22.15
N GLN A 356 -2.75 -8.97 21.83
CA GLN A 356 -3.39 -8.00 22.73
C GLN A 356 -3.86 -8.66 24.04
N LYS A 357 -4.48 -9.85 23.95
CA LYS A 357 -4.90 -10.64 25.13
C LYS A 357 -3.68 -11.08 25.96
N ALA A 358 -2.57 -11.44 25.33
CA ALA A 358 -1.31 -11.78 26.02
C ALA A 358 -0.66 -10.56 26.71
N LEU A 359 -0.60 -9.40 26.04
CA LEU A 359 -0.10 -8.15 26.62
C LEU A 359 -0.92 -7.73 27.84
N ALA A 360 -2.25 -7.74 27.74
CA ALA A 360 -3.16 -7.42 28.85
C ALA A 360 -2.99 -8.36 30.07
N MET A 361 -2.52 -9.60 29.87
CA MET A 361 -2.14 -10.48 30.98
C MET A 361 -0.78 -10.09 31.58
N ARG A 362 0.22 -9.75 30.76
CA ARG A 362 1.53 -9.28 31.25
C ARG A 362 1.44 -7.95 32.00
N ASP A 363 0.57 -7.02 31.61
CA ASP A 363 0.35 -5.78 32.35
C ASP A 363 -0.25 -6.01 33.75
N ARG A 364 -1.09 -7.04 33.91
CA ARG A 364 -1.62 -7.48 35.21
C ARG A 364 -0.54 -8.11 36.08
N GLU A 365 0.29 -8.99 35.51
CA GLU A 365 1.45 -9.58 36.19
C GLU A 365 2.44 -8.49 36.66
N LEU A 366 2.81 -7.56 35.77
CA LEU A 366 3.64 -6.41 36.10
C LEU A 366 2.95 -5.49 37.12
N GLY A 367 1.62 -5.34 37.07
CA GLY A 367 0.84 -4.65 38.09
C GLY A 367 0.99 -5.28 39.47
N HIS A 368 0.86 -6.61 39.55
CA HIS A 368 1.04 -7.37 40.78
C HIS A 368 2.49 -7.31 41.31
N ILE A 369 3.49 -7.48 40.44
CA ILE A 369 4.91 -7.36 40.79
C ILE A 369 5.24 -5.96 41.31
N ARG A 370 4.72 -4.90 40.67
CA ARG A 370 4.86 -3.51 41.16
C ARG A 370 4.18 -3.30 42.52
N GLY A 371 3.06 -3.98 42.79
CA GLY A 371 2.43 -4.01 44.10
C GLY A 371 3.31 -4.66 45.17
N LEU A 372 3.78 -5.89 44.92
CA LEU A 372 4.68 -6.62 45.82
C LEU A 372 5.98 -5.84 46.09
N ALA A 373 6.56 -5.22 45.06
CA ALA A 373 7.78 -4.41 45.20
C ALA A 373 7.56 -3.19 46.11
N ARG A 374 6.40 -2.52 46.03
CA ARG A 374 6.02 -1.44 46.96
C ARG A 374 5.93 -1.95 48.39
N THR A 375 5.18 -3.03 48.62
CA THR A 375 5.05 -3.64 49.96
C THR A 375 6.37 -4.11 50.57
N ILE A 376 7.30 -4.61 49.76
CA ILE A 376 8.66 -4.96 50.21
C ILE A 376 9.47 -3.71 50.61
N VAL A 377 9.33 -2.60 49.87
CA VAL A 377 9.98 -1.32 50.20
C VAL A 377 9.34 -0.67 51.43
N GLU A 378 8.02 -0.74 51.57
CA GLU A 378 7.27 -0.28 52.76
C GLU A 378 7.73 -1.04 54.01
N GLN A 379 7.66 -2.38 54.02
CA GLN A 379 8.13 -3.23 55.12
C GLN A 379 9.62 -3.01 55.43
N ARG A 380 10.46 -2.78 54.42
CA ARG A 380 11.87 -2.44 54.64
C ARG A 380 12.04 -1.08 55.31
N THR A 381 11.23 -0.10 54.94
CA THR A 381 11.26 1.25 55.50
C THR A 381 10.82 1.24 56.97
N GLU A 382 9.76 0.50 57.31
CA GLU A 382 9.32 0.25 58.69
C GLU A 382 10.43 -0.40 59.54
N LEU A 383 11.11 -1.42 59.01
CA LEU A 383 12.22 -2.08 59.71
C LEU A 383 13.43 -1.15 59.88
N GLU A 384 13.77 -0.33 58.88
CA GLU A 384 14.86 0.64 58.98
C GLU A 384 14.54 1.74 60.01
N GLN A 385 13.30 2.24 60.04
CA GLN A 385 12.80 3.16 61.08
C GLN A 385 12.92 2.53 62.47
N PHE A 386 12.39 1.31 62.67
CA PHE A 386 12.49 0.58 63.95
C PHE A 386 13.95 0.40 64.42
N PHE A 387 14.87 0.05 63.53
CA PHE A 387 16.29 -0.07 63.90
C PHE A 387 16.93 1.28 64.25
N HIS A 388 16.55 2.38 63.57
CA HIS A 388 17.01 3.72 63.91
C HIS A 388 16.47 4.18 65.28
N GLU A 389 15.19 3.93 65.57
CA GLU A 389 14.57 4.22 66.87
C GLU A 389 15.20 3.40 68.00
N ALA A 390 15.35 2.09 67.83
CA ALA A 390 16.01 1.22 68.81
C ALA A 390 17.46 1.67 69.09
N LEU A 391 18.22 2.04 68.06
CA LEU A 391 19.57 2.59 68.23
C LEU A 391 19.56 3.98 68.91
N ALA A 392 18.51 4.80 68.71
CA ALA A 392 18.37 6.08 69.39
C ALA A 392 18.05 5.89 70.88
N GLN A 393 17.10 5.02 71.23
CA GLN A 393 16.75 4.64 72.61
C GLN A 393 17.98 4.10 73.35
N VAL A 394 18.72 3.15 72.75
CA VAL A 394 19.93 2.59 73.37
C VAL A 394 21.00 3.67 73.58
N LYS A 395 21.20 4.62 72.65
CA LYS A 395 22.13 5.75 72.84
C LYS A 395 21.69 6.69 73.98
N GLN A 396 20.39 6.97 74.09
CA GLN A 396 19.83 7.77 75.19
C GLN A 396 20.07 7.08 76.54
N GLU A 397 19.84 5.77 76.63
CA GLU A 397 20.03 5.02 77.87
C GLU A 397 21.52 4.81 78.22
N ILE A 398 22.42 4.70 77.23
CA ILE A 398 23.88 4.79 77.46
C ILE A 398 24.25 6.17 78.03
N ALA A 399 23.67 7.26 77.51
CA ALA A 399 23.91 8.60 78.04
C ALA A 399 23.37 8.77 79.48
N ALA A 400 22.16 8.25 79.75
CA ALA A 400 21.51 8.30 81.06
C ALA A 400 22.27 7.46 82.10
N SER A 401 22.63 6.21 81.79
CA SER A 401 23.39 5.32 82.67
C SER A 401 24.81 5.86 82.95
N ARG A 402 25.52 6.40 81.95
CA ARG A 402 26.80 7.11 82.17
C ARG A 402 26.64 8.36 83.04
N LEU A 403 25.54 9.11 82.90
CA LEU A 403 25.23 10.26 83.75
C LEU A 403 24.88 9.86 85.20
N ARG A 404 24.22 8.72 85.39
CA ARG A 404 23.98 8.15 86.73
C ARG A 404 25.29 7.70 87.38
N CYS A 405 26.10 6.92 86.67
CA CYS A 405 27.40 6.44 87.14
C CYS A 405 28.31 7.60 87.59
N THR A 406 28.36 8.72 86.86
CA THR A 406 29.15 9.89 87.30
C THR A 406 28.60 10.59 88.54
N LYS A 407 27.27 10.71 88.68
CA LYS A 407 26.62 11.25 89.90
C LYS A 407 26.89 10.36 91.11
N GLU A 408 26.68 9.06 90.97
CA GLU A 408 26.86 8.05 92.02
C GLU A 408 28.35 7.98 92.45
N ALA A 409 29.29 7.98 91.50
CA ALA A 409 30.73 8.02 91.79
C ALA A 409 31.19 9.34 92.43
N LEU A 410 30.63 10.48 92.02
CA LEU A 410 30.90 11.79 92.64
C LEU A 410 30.38 11.85 94.08
N GLN A 411 29.21 11.27 94.36
CA GLN A 411 28.67 11.14 95.71
C GLN A 411 29.55 10.23 96.57
N ALA A 412 29.94 9.06 96.08
CA ALA A 412 30.83 8.13 96.78
C ALA A 412 32.22 8.74 97.06
N TYR A 413 32.77 9.52 96.12
CA TYR A 413 34.01 10.26 96.32
C TYR A 413 33.88 11.36 97.39
N ARG A 414 32.80 12.15 97.33
CA ARG A 414 32.48 13.17 98.36
C ARG A 414 32.24 12.56 99.74
N TRP A 415 31.65 11.36 99.82
CA TRP A 415 31.50 10.61 101.06
C TRP A 415 32.85 10.18 101.64
N LYS A 416 33.72 9.54 100.83
CA LYS A 416 35.08 9.18 101.24
C LYS A 416 35.91 10.39 101.67
N LEU A 417 35.73 11.55 101.03
CA LEU A 417 36.38 12.78 101.43
C LEU A 417 35.95 13.24 102.83
N ARG A 418 34.64 13.18 103.16
CA ARG A 418 34.12 13.50 104.50
C ARG A 418 34.64 12.55 105.58
N GLU A 419 34.63 11.24 105.32
CA GLU A 419 35.14 10.24 106.26
C GLU A 419 36.66 10.36 106.46
N ALA A 420 37.41 10.84 105.46
CA ALA A 420 38.83 11.16 105.59
C ALA A 420 39.07 12.43 106.42
N THR A 421 38.26 13.48 106.22
CA THR A 421 38.29 14.69 107.07
C THR A 421 37.92 14.36 108.53
N ALA A 422 37.08 13.36 108.76
CA ALA A 422 36.78 12.83 110.09
C ALA A 422 37.88 11.89 110.66
N GLY A 423 39.04 11.78 110.01
CA GLY A 423 40.19 10.99 110.47
C GLY A 423 40.07 9.47 110.35
N LYS A 424 38.92 8.94 109.91
CA LYS A 424 38.62 7.50 109.89
C LYS A 424 39.37 6.72 108.80
N ILE A 425 39.66 7.38 107.68
CA ILE A 425 40.32 6.78 106.51
C ILE A 425 41.34 7.74 105.90
N LYS A 426 42.29 7.21 105.11
CA LYS A 426 43.22 8.05 104.35
C LYS A 426 42.49 8.79 103.22
N PHE A 427 42.92 10.02 102.93
CA PHE A 427 42.33 10.85 101.87
C PHE A 427 42.35 10.15 100.49
N PRO A 428 41.24 10.17 99.72
CA PRO A 428 41.20 9.57 98.40
C PRO A 428 42.03 10.39 97.38
N PRO A 429 42.64 9.75 96.36
CA PRO A 429 43.37 10.47 95.30
C PRO A 429 42.47 11.44 94.53
N ILE A 430 43.03 12.57 94.08
CA ILE A 430 42.27 13.62 93.38
C ILE A 430 41.77 13.09 92.02
N CYS A 431 40.45 12.90 91.92
CA CYS A 431 39.75 12.44 90.73
C CYS A 431 39.04 13.59 90.00
N THR A 432 39.10 13.63 88.66
CA THR A 432 38.32 14.57 87.85
C THR A 432 37.00 13.95 87.36
N PHE A 433 35.95 14.77 87.33
CA PHE A 433 34.59 14.36 86.95
C PHE A 433 34.07 15.07 85.69
N HIS A 434 34.84 16.03 85.16
CA HIS A 434 34.54 16.74 83.91
C HIS A 434 35.26 16.08 82.73
N LYS A 435 34.75 16.28 81.51
CA LYS A 435 35.33 15.76 80.26
C LYS A 435 36.39 16.72 79.70
N SER A 436 37.60 16.75 80.28
CA SER A 436 38.74 17.47 79.73
C SER A 436 39.66 16.50 78.95
N PRO A 437 40.10 16.83 77.71
CA PRO A 437 40.94 15.93 76.91
C PRO A 437 42.31 15.59 77.53
N HIS A 438 42.77 16.39 78.48
CA HIS A 438 44.12 16.31 79.06
C HIS A 438 44.14 15.73 80.49
N SER A 439 43.02 15.24 81.04
CA SER A 439 43.00 14.69 82.40
C SER A 439 43.24 13.18 82.44
N THR A 440 44.44 12.80 82.88
CA THR A 440 44.86 11.40 83.04
C THR A 440 44.07 10.63 84.11
N ASN A 441 43.42 11.32 85.05
CA ASN A 441 42.70 10.71 86.19
C ASN A 441 41.20 11.07 86.21
N SER A 442 40.54 10.88 85.06
CA SER A 442 39.09 11.08 84.91
C SER A 442 38.30 9.80 85.18
N VAL A 443 37.35 9.86 86.12
CA VAL A 443 36.50 8.71 86.50
C VAL A 443 35.69 8.18 85.30
N LEU A 444 35.32 9.08 84.37
CA LEU A 444 34.66 8.72 83.11
C LEU A 444 35.55 7.85 82.21
N PHE A 445 36.84 8.16 82.11
CA PHE A 445 37.76 7.38 81.28
C PHE A 445 37.99 5.99 81.88
N ILE A 446 38.16 5.91 83.20
CA ILE A 446 38.32 4.64 83.93
C ILE A 446 37.09 3.75 83.75
N SER A 447 35.88 4.29 83.98
CA SER A 447 34.62 3.56 83.77
C SER A 447 34.48 3.07 82.33
N THR A 448 34.64 3.96 81.34
CA THR A 448 34.51 3.60 79.91
C THR A 448 35.58 2.58 79.47
N ALA A 449 36.79 2.67 80.01
CA ALA A 449 37.86 1.71 79.73
C ALA A 449 37.58 0.32 80.31
N VAL A 450 36.96 0.23 81.50
CA VAL A 450 36.57 -1.05 82.10
C VAL A 450 35.51 -1.77 81.24
N TYR A 451 34.46 -1.07 80.79
CA TYR A 451 33.45 -1.67 79.91
C TYR A 451 34.01 -2.09 78.54
N THR A 452 34.90 -1.28 77.94
CA THR A 452 35.45 -1.56 76.60
C THR A 452 36.58 -2.61 76.58
N ARG A 453 37.42 -2.70 77.61
CA ARG A 453 38.46 -3.76 77.71
C ARG A 453 37.99 -5.03 78.41
N GLY A 454 37.09 -4.93 79.39
CA GLY A 454 36.82 -6.03 80.34
C GLY A 454 35.99 -7.18 79.78
N SER A 455 35.11 -6.93 78.80
CA SER A 455 34.01 -7.86 78.49
C SER A 455 34.06 -8.58 77.13
N PHE A 456 35.06 -8.34 76.28
CA PHE A 456 35.08 -8.94 74.93
C PHE A 456 35.65 -10.38 74.87
N TYR A 457 36.36 -10.81 75.92
CA TYR A 457 36.98 -12.14 76.00
C TYR A 457 36.62 -12.92 77.29
N GLY A 458 35.80 -12.34 78.16
CA GLY A 458 35.31 -12.97 79.38
C GLY A 458 34.06 -13.83 79.13
N SER A 459 34.22 -15.15 79.12
CA SER A 459 33.13 -16.14 79.23
C SER A 459 32.08 -16.23 78.10
N LEU A 460 32.51 -16.34 76.84
CA LEU A 460 31.66 -16.98 75.81
C LEU A 460 31.64 -18.51 75.98
N LYS A 461 30.87 -19.01 76.94
CA LYS A 461 30.58 -20.46 77.12
C LYS A 461 29.12 -20.79 77.49
N SER A 462 28.32 -19.81 77.88
CA SER A 462 26.87 -19.94 78.15
C SER A 462 26.04 -19.28 77.04
N LYS A 463 24.76 -19.66 76.97
CA LYS A 463 23.74 -19.01 76.13
C LYS A 463 23.31 -17.70 76.81
N VAL A 464 24.07 -16.63 76.63
CA VAL A 464 23.75 -15.28 77.15
C VAL A 464 22.46 -14.78 76.51
N GLU A 465 21.52 -14.28 77.32
CA GLU A 465 20.25 -13.73 76.82
C GLU A 465 20.34 -12.23 76.60
N MET A 466 19.57 -11.71 75.61
CA MET A 466 19.65 -10.30 75.20
C MET A 466 19.40 -9.33 76.37
N SER A 467 18.58 -9.73 77.35
CA SER A 467 18.28 -8.98 78.56
C SER A 467 19.52 -8.66 79.41
N GLU A 468 20.43 -9.63 79.55
CA GLU A 468 21.61 -9.60 80.45
C GLU A 468 22.71 -8.64 79.97
N LEU A 469 22.70 -8.28 78.68
CA LEU A 469 23.71 -7.41 78.08
C LEU A 469 23.59 -5.97 78.59
N THR A 470 24.74 -5.31 78.83
CA THR A 470 24.78 -3.86 79.06
C THR A 470 24.31 -3.10 77.82
N TRP A 471 23.83 -1.87 77.99
CA TRP A 471 23.33 -1.07 76.86
C TRP A 471 24.39 -0.79 75.79
N GLU A 472 25.67 -0.66 76.18
CA GLU A 472 26.79 -0.51 75.24
C GLU A 472 27.01 -1.77 74.38
N GLN A 473 26.83 -2.96 74.97
CA GLN A 473 26.86 -4.23 74.24
C GLN A 473 25.62 -4.39 73.33
N LYS A 474 24.43 -3.99 73.81
CA LYS A 474 23.20 -3.97 73.01
C LYS A 474 23.35 -3.06 71.78
N GLU A 475 23.98 -1.88 71.91
CA GLU A 475 24.26 -1.01 70.76
C GLU A 475 25.20 -1.68 69.75
N HIS A 476 26.27 -2.34 70.23
CA HIS A 476 27.22 -3.02 69.36
C HIS A 476 26.57 -4.20 68.61
N VAL A 477 25.72 -4.99 69.28
CA VAL A 477 24.94 -6.06 68.67
C VAL A 477 23.97 -5.52 67.62
N LEU A 478 23.22 -4.45 67.91
CA LEU A 478 22.32 -3.82 66.94
C LEU A 478 23.06 -3.26 65.71
N ARG A 479 24.20 -2.59 65.90
CA ARG A 479 25.07 -2.12 64.81
C ARG A 479 25.59 -3.28 63.96
N LEU A 480 26.03 -4.38 64.58
CA LEU A 480 26.48 -5.58 63.86
C LEU A 480 25.33 -6.27 63.12
N LEU A 481 24.12 -6.33 63.68
CA LEU A 481 22.93 -6.89 63.03
C LEU A 481 22.52 -6.06 61.81
N PHE A 482 22.57 -4.73 61.89
CA PHE A 482 22.31 -3.84 60.74
C PHE A 482 23.31 -4.11 59.60
N VAL A 483 24.62 -4.11 59.91
CA VAL A 483 25.68 -4.42 58.92
C VAL A 483 25.55 -5.84 58.36
N PHE A 484 25.18 -6.83 59.18
CA PHE A 484 24.96 -8.20 58.73
C PHE A 484 23.76 -8.33 57.79
N LYS A 485 22.62 -7.69 58.12
CA LYS A 485 21.43 -7.64 57.26
C LYS A 485 21.74 -6.96 55.92
N GLN A 486 22.44 -5.82 55.95
CA GLN A 486 22.84 -5.07 54.77
C GLN A 486 23.78 -5.89 53.86
N LYS A 487 24.79 -6.56 54.44
CA LYS A 487 25.70 -7.44 53.68
C LYS A 487 24.98 -8.66 53.08
N ARG A 488 23.98 -9.21 53.76
CA ARG A 488 23.21 -10.35 53.27
C ARG A 488 22.31 -9.96 52.09
N ALA A 489 21.69 -8.78 52.14
CA ALA A 489 20.97 -8.24 50.98
C ALA A 489 21.90 -8.12 49.73
N THR A 490 23.15 -7.67 49.91
CA THR A 490 24.11 -7.59 48.79
C THR A 490 24.63 -8.95 48.31
N SER A 491 24.68 -10.00 49.15
CA SER A 491 25.04 -11.35 48.69
C SER A 491 23.90 -12.01 47.92
N ASP A 492 22.67 -11.80 48.38
CA ASP A 492 21.50 -12.51 47.86
C ASP A 492 21.07 -11.89 46.51
N ALA A 493 21.18 -10.57 46.36
CA ALA A 493 21.00 -9.87 45.07
C ALA A 493 21.95 -10.36 43.97
N ALA A 494 23.25 -10.53 44.31
CA ALA A 494 24.27 -11.02 43.39
C ALA A 494 24.07 -12.49 42.96
N VAL A 495 23.21 -13.25 43.65
CA VAL A 495 22.80 -14.60 43.26
C VAL A 495 21.58 -14.59 42.32
N THR A 496 20.69 -13.60 42.44
CA THR A 496 19.53 -13.42 41.54
C THR A 496 19.89 -12.76 40.21
N GLU A 497 20.80 -11.78 40.19
CA GLU A 497 21.26 -11.12 38.94
C GLU A 497 21.93 -12.10 37.96
N GLY A 498 22.43 -13.23 38.47
CA GLY A 498 23.01 -14.31 37.66
C GLY A 498 22.01 -15.16 36.86
N ARG A 499 20.71 -14.82 36.81
CA ARG A 499 19.69 -15.56 36.04
C ARG A 499 18.71 -14.73 35.23
N GLU A 500 18.27 -13.56 35.69
CA GLU A 500 17.24 -12.76 35.01
C GLU A 500 17.57 -11.26 35.02
N CYS A 501 18.27 -10.78 33.98
CA CYS A 501 18.40 -9.34 33.67
C CYS A 501 18.81 -9.06 32.21
N LEU A 502 18.10 -9.66 31.26
CA LEU A 502 17.85 -9.02 29.96
C LEU A 502 16.40 -8.56 29.96
N LEU A 503 16.15 -7.25 30.11
CA LEU A 503 15.02 -6.46 29.58
C LEU A 503 14.94 -5.07 30.28
N PHE A 504 14.65 -4.03 29.49
CA PHE A 504 14.20 -2.68 29.88
C PHE A 504 14.98 -1.87 30.94
N PHE A 505 15.88 -1.02 30.45
CA PHE A 505 16.05 0.34 30.97
C PHE A 505 15.16 1.31 30.16
N PRO A 506 14.22 2.06 30.77
CA PRO A 506 13.63 3.22 30.13
C PRO A 506 14.62 4.40 30.19
N LYS A 507 14.97 4.98 29.04
CA LYS A 507 15.57 6.33 29.02
C LYS A 507 14.46 7.35 29.28
N THR A 508 14.72 8.31 30.14
CA THR A 508 13.83 9.46 30.36
C THR A 508 13.83 10.37 29.14
N GLU A 509 12.65 10.83 28.72
CA GLU A 509 12.47 11.74 27.59
C GLU A 509 13.00 13.15 27.90
N GLU A 510 13.63 13.79 26.91
CA GLU A 510 14.02 15.20 27.00
C GLU A 510 12.83 16.08 26.60
N HIS A 511 12.29 16.87 27.54
CA HIS A 511 11.25 17.84 27.22
C HIS A 511 11.81 19.02 26.43
N VAL A 512 11.52 19.05 25.13
CA VAL A 512 11.69 20.23 24.28
C VAL A 512 10.76 21.35 24.77
N CYS A 513 11.34 22.41 25.35
CA CYS A 513 10.61 23.63 25.70
C CYS A 513 11.17 24.80 24.89
N SER A 514 10.38 25.30 23.94
CA SER A 514 10.79 26.31 22.97
C SER A 514 10.69 27.73 23.53
N ARG A 515 11.84 28.42 23.67
CA ARG A 515 11.91 29.89 23.79
C ARG A 515 13.11 30.45 23.01
N SER A 516 12.83 31.52 22.25
CA SER A 516 13.78 32.20 21.35
C SER A 516 14.86 33.00 22.11
N PRO A 517 16.03 33.29 21.50
CA PRO A 517 17.17 33.85 22.20
C PRO A 517 17.10 35.37 22.43
N GLY A 518 17.70 35.80 23.54
CA GLY A 518 18.02 37.21 23.88
C GLY A 518 19.46 37.33 24.40
N PRO A 519 20.10 38.52 24.34
CA PRO A 519 21.56 38.63 24.40
C PRO A 519 22.17 38.56 25.81
N ARG A 520 23.43 38.10 25.86
CA ARG A 520 24.30 38.15 27.06
C ARG A 520 24.82 39.58 27.30
N PRO A 521 25.08 39.93 28.57
CA PRO A 521 26.39 40.50 28.95
C PRO A 521 27.29 39.49 29.70
N PRO A 522 28.60 39.77 29.89
CA PRO A 522 29.59 38.82 30.40
C PRO A 522 29.89 38.98 31.91
N ARG A 523 31.00 38.35 32.35
CA ARG A 523 31.62 38.27 33.70
C ARG A 523 31.24 37.00 34.48
N GLU A 524 32.14 36.34 35.22
CA GLU A 524 33.61 36.49 35.34
C GLU A 524 34.24 35.15 35.75
N CYS A 525 35.49 34.89 35.38
CA CYS A 525 36.18 33.65 35.76
C CYS A 525 36.81 33.77 37.15
N ILE A 526 36.31 33.01 38.13
CA ILE A 526 36.98 32.85 39.44
C ILE A 526 37.34 31.38 39.65
N CYS A 527 38.63 31.06 39.47
CA CYS A 527 39.21 29.77 39.78
C CYS A 527 40.31 29.96 40.84
N ALA A 528 39.97 29.92 42.13
CA ALA A 528 40.95 29.79 43.21
C ALA A 528 40.31 29.49 44.59
N ARG A 529 40.77 28.40 45.24
CA ARG A 529 40.69 28.15 46.70
C ARG A 529 39.24 28.01 47.25
N TRP A 530 38.99 27.47 48.44
CA TRP A 530 39.83 27.23 49.61
C TRP A 530 39.95 25.76 50.03
N ARG A 531 41.12 25.40 50.58
CA ARG A 531 41.23 24.40 51.65
C ARG A 531 41.34 25.17 52.97
N HIS A 532 40.55 24.81 53.98
CA HIS A 532 40.92 24.59 55.40
C HIS A 532 39.70 24.72 56.30
N LEU A 533 39.57 23.80 57.28
CA LEU A 533 38.76 23.90 58.51
C LEU A 533 37.26 24.23 58.30
N TRP A 534 36.33 23.31 58.52
CA TRP A 534 36.09 22.64 59.81
C TRP A 534 35.97 21.11 59.71
#